data_AF-A0A0D0ASE5-F1
#
_entry.id   AF-A0A0D0ASE5-F1
#
_cell.length_a   1.000
_cell.length_b   1.000
_cell.length_c   1.000
_cell.angle_alpha   90.00
_cell.angle_beta   90.00
_cell.angle_gamma   90.00
#
_symmetry.space_group_name_H-M   'P 1'
#
loop_
_entity.id
_entity.type
_entity.pdbx_description
1 polymer ?
#
loop_
_entity_poly.entity_id
_entity_poly.type
_entity_poly.pdbx_seq_one_letter_code
_entity_poly.pdbx_strand_id
1 'polypeptide(L)'
;MDSPDIHVLAEASVPSPRVKPAPQTSAIHTQFSYSPSDDGTDENLLILLHGLGDTNVPFARLGRSLKLPQTATLALRAPDLVPFLYEQAFQWYPSFDQLGDLIERPDPTPALNLLKNVLGHLTGECGWPPHRIHLFGFAQGGSVAAEACLQWWRRELELSSQSRMTNKETHVRPLGSLVIISGPLLSYPTLSKPCETPILVFRRPREFKNGALDAFRKGFSRVKDVERAGEGMPRASLREEWQPILEFWSEVLGWRPGDGLYEVTARTSS
;
A
#
# COMPACT_ATOMS: atom_id res chain seq x y z
N MET A 1 -16.04 22.37 46.41
CA MET A 1 -15.17 22.92 45.35
C MET A 1 -14.26 21.79 44.96
N ASP A 2 -14.70 20.96 44.01
CA ASP A 2 -13.94 19.82 43.51
C ASP A 2 -13.02 20.29 42.38
N SER A 3 -11.74 20.02 42.53
CA SER A 3 -10.76 20.12 41.45
C SER A 3 -11.02 18.99 40.45
N PRO A 4 -11.11 19.24 39.14
CA PRO A 4 -11.21 18.14 38.19
C PRO A 4 -9.85 17.45 38.05
N ASP A 5 -9.79 16.18 38.44
CA ASP A 5 -8.68 15.28 38.17
C ASP A 5 -8.52 15.08 36.65
N ILE A 6 -7.43 15.63 36.10
CA ILE A 6 -7.02 15.43 34.71
C ILE A 6 -6.24 14.12 34.64
N HIS A 7 -6.92 13.02 34.33
CA HIS A 7 -6.24 11.77 33.99
C HIS A 7 -5.79 11.78 32.52
N VAL A 8 -4.52 12.14 32.28
CA VAL A 8 -3.86 11.92 30.99
C VAL A 8 -3.36 10.48 30.94
N LEU A 9 -4.16 9.56 30.41
CA LEU A 9 -3.67 8.25 29.96
C LEU A 9 -3.09 8.42 28.54
N ALA A 10 -1.91 9.02 28.47
CA ALA A 10 -1.05 8.85 27.31
C ALA A 10 -0.27 7.55 27.53
N GLU A 11 -0.58 6.49 26.78
CA GLU A 11 0.40 5.44 26.57
C GLU A 11 1.66 6.12 26.03
N ALA A 12 2.73 6.11 26.82
CA ALA A 12 4.01 6.70 26.44
C ALA A 12 4.61 5.87 25.30
N SER A 13 4.12 6.08 24.08
CA SER A 13 4.75 5.56 22.88
C SER A 13 6.10 6.25 22.76
N VAL A 14 7.19 5.50 22.87
CA VAL A 14 8.54 5.99 22.57
C VAL A 14 8.47 6.72 21.22
N PRO A 15 8.88 8.00 21.13
CA PRO A 15 8.74 8.76 19.89
C PRO A 15 9.53 8.04 18.80
N SER A 16 8.83 7.60 17.75
CA SER A 16 9.49 6.92 16.65
C SER A 16 10.50 7.86 15.99
N PRO A 17 11.69 7.39 15.57
CA PRO A 17 12.70 8.27 15.00
C PRO A 17 12.17 8.99 13.76
N ARG A 18 12.64 10.23 13.55
CA ARG A 18 12.26 11.07 12.39
C ARG A 18 12.69 10.43 11.06
N VAL A 19 13.84 9.76 11.05
CA VAL A 19 14.35 9.03 9.88
C VAL A 19 14.31 7.54 10.20
N LYS A 20 13.85 6.72 9.25
CA LYS A 20 13.72 5.27 9.44
C LYS A 20 14.92 4.54 8.83
N PRO A 21 15.36 3.40 9.42
CA PRO A 21 16.36 2.56 8.79
C PRO A 21 15.91 2.12 7.39
N ALA A 22 16.81 2.25 6.41
CA ALA A 22 16.57 1.74 5.07
C ALA A 22 16.40 0.20 5.09
N PRO A 23 15.52 -0.37 4.23
CA PRO A 23 15.35 -1.81 4.14
C PRO A 23 16.64 -2.50 3.67
N GLN A 24 16.92 -3.68 4.23
CA GLN A 24 18.15 -4.41 3.95
C GLN A 24 17.98 -5.37 2.78
N THR A 25 19.00 -5.48 1.93
CA THR A 25 19.05 -6.43 0.81
C THR A 25 19.09 -7.89 1.26
N SER A 26 19.56 -8.16 2.47
CA SER A 26 19.52 -9.49 3.11
C SER A 26 18.12 -9.93 3.52
N ALA A 27 17.19 -8.99 3.73
CA ALA A 27 15.82 -9.28 4.17
C ALA A 27 14.81 -9.25 3.01
N ILE A 28 15.05 -8.40 2.00
CA ILE A 28 14.20 -8.31 0.80
C ILE A 28 14.89 -9.06 -0.34
N HIS A 29 14.46 -10.30 -0.58
CA HIS A 29 14.99 -11.17 -1.63
C HIS A 29 14.48 -10.83 -3.04
N THR A 30 14.52 -9.55 -3.40
CA THR A 30 14.33 -9.06 -4.77
C THR A 30 15.14 -7.79 -4.97
N GLN A 31 15.32 -7.35 -6.21
CA GLN A 31 15.85 -6.01 -6.45
C GLN A 31 14.80 -4.95 -6.08
N PHE A 32 15.26 -3.86 -5.48
CA PHE A 32 14.42 -2.75 -5.12
C PHE A 32 15.19 -1.43 -5.20
N SER A 33 14.45 -0.33 -5.16
CA SER A 33 15.00 1.02 -5.01
C SER A 33 14.31 1.70 -3.85
N TYR A 34 15.09 2.03 -2.81
CA TYR A 34 14.63 2.81 -1.67
C TYR A 34 15.09 4.26 -1.79
N SER A 35 14.25 5.20 -1.40
CA SER A 35 14.61 6.60 -1.23
C SER A 35 13.97 7.13 0.05
N PRO A 36 14.73 7.76 0.96
CA PRO A 36 14.14 8.44 2.11
C PRO A 36 13.28 9.62 1.65
N SER A 37 12.49 10.18 2.58
CA SER A 37 11.75 11.42 2.34
C SER A 37 12.69 12.59 1.98
N ASP A 38 12.21 13.48 1.10
CA ASP A 38 12.99 14.65 0.66
C ASP A 38 13.12 15.72 1.76
N ASP A 39 12.22 15.72 2.75
CA ASP A 39 12.18 16.68 3.86
C ASP A 39 12.82 16.15 5.15
N GLY A 40 13.43 14.95 5.09
CA GLY A 40 14.13 14.34 6.22
C GLY A 40 13.22 13.83 7.34
N THR A 41 11.91 13.72 7.09
CA THR A 41 10.95 13.11 8.02
C THR A 41 10.23 11.95 7.35
N ASP A 42 10.60 10.74 7.72
CA ASP A 42 10.04 9.47 7.23
C ASP A 42 8.78 9.11 8.04
N GLU A 43 7.71 9.89 7.85
CA GLU A 43 6.42 9.63 8.50
C GLU A 43 5.59 8.60 7.73
N ASN A 44 5.69 8.58 6.39
CA ASN A 44 4.98 7.68 5.50
C ASN A 44 5.96 6.89 4.63
N LEU A 45 5.57 5.67 4.24
CA LEU A 45 6.27 4.87 3.25
C LEU A 45 5.33 4.51 2.10
N LEU A 46 5.69 4.85 0.88
CA LEU A 46 4.99 4.42 -0.33
C LEU A 46 5.74 3.25 -0.99
N ILE A 47 5.11 2.08 -1.03
CA ILE A 47 5.62 0.90 -1.75
C ILE A 47 5.00 0.87 -3.15
N LEU A 48 5.85 0.80 -4.18
CA LEU A 48 5.44 0.82 -5.58
C LEU A 48 5.67 -0.53 -6.26
N LEU A 49 4.63 -1.04 -6.94
CA LEU A 49 4.65 -2.31 -7.67
C LEU A 49 4.34 -2.08 -9.16
N HIS A 50 5.30 -2.42 -10.00
CA HIS A 50 5.22 -2.20 -11.45
C HIS A 50 4.28 -3.20 -12.17
N GLY A 51 3.95 -2.90 -13.42
CA GLY A 51 3.13 -3.79 -14.28
C GLY A 51 3.94 -4.91 -14.92
N LEU A 52 3.27 -5.82 -15.63
CA LEU A 52 3.90 -6.90 -16.39
C LEU A 52 4.93 -6.35 -17.38
N GLY A 53 6.12 -6.96 -17.41
CA GLY A 53 7.17 -6.65 -18.38
C GLY A 53 8.04 -5.44 -18.03
N ASP A 54 7.81 -4.82 -16.87
CA ASP A 54 8.57 -3.67 -16.41
C ASP A 54 9.59 -4.06 -15.31
N THR A 55 10.26 -3.06 -14.74
CA THR A 55 11.19 -3.15 -13.62
C THR A 55 10.81 -2.15 -12.52
N ASN A 56 11.49 -2.22 -11.38
CA ASN A 56 11.35 -1.22 -10.31
C ASN A 56 11.85 0.19 -10.70
N VAL A 57 12.69 0.33 -11.73
CA VAL A 57 13.42 1.59 -11.99
C VAL A 57 12.48 2.73 -12.41
N PRO A 58 11.54 2.57 -13.36
CA PRO A 58 10.58 3.63 -13.69
C PRO A 58 9.69 4.00 -12.50
N PHE A 59 9.30 3.00 -11.70
CA PHE A 59 8.46 3.21 -10.51
C PHE A 59 9.21 3.90 -9.36
N ALA A 60 10.52 3.70 -9.24
CA ALA A 60 11.37 4.47 -8.33
C ALA A 60 11.41 5.96 -8.71
N ARG A 61 11.50 6.25 -10.02
CA ARG A 61 11.43 7.62 -10.54
C ARG A 61 10.06 8.24 -10.33
N LEU A 62 8.98 7.47 -10.55
CA LEU A 62 7.62 7.90 -10.29
C LEU A 62 7.43 8.26 -8.81
N GLY A 63 7.82 7.39 -7.89
CA GLY A 63 7.71 7.67 -6.45
C GLY A 63 8.35 8.99 -6.06
N ARG A 64 9.55 9.28 -6.58
CA ARG A 64 10.26 10.55 -6.34
C ARG A 64 9.60 11.76 -7.04
N SER A 65 9.00 11.58 -8.22
CA SER A 65 8.38 12.68 -8.95
C SER A 65 7.05 13.15 -8.35
N LEU A 66 6.40 12.30 -7.54
CA LEU A 66 5.17 12.66 -6.82
C LEU A 66 5.39 13.71 -5.71
N LYS A 67 6.61 13.80 -5.16
CA LYS A 67 6.98 14.78 -4.12
C LYS A 67 5.98 14.80 -2.95
N LEU A 68 5.55 13.61 -2.51
CA LEU A 68 4.64 13.48 -1.37
C LEU A 68 5.35 13.93 -0.09
N PRO A 69 4.69 14.73 0.78
CA PRO A 69 5.29 15.22 2.01
C PRO A 69 5.63 14.07 2.96
N GLN A 70 6.78 14.15 3.63
CA GLN A 70 7.21 13.22 4.67
C GLN A 70 7.08 11.74 4.27
N THR A 71 7.35 11.45 2.99
CA THR A 71 7.09 10.13 2.40
C THR A 71 8.36 9.55 1.79
N ALA A 72 8.87 8.49 2.40
CA ALA A 72 9.88 7.62 1.80
C ALA A 72 9.24 6.74 0.71
N THR A 73 10.04 6.26 -0.25
CA THR A 73 9.55 5.41 -1.34
C THR A 73 10.36 4.13 -1.46
N LEU A 74 9.66 3.03 -1.74
CA LEU A 74 10.24 1.70 -1.98
C LEU A 74 9.63 1.10 -3.25
N ALA A 75 10.35 1.12 -4.36
CA ALA A 75 9.93 0.44 -5.58
C ALA A 75 10.50 -0.97 -5.61
N LEU A 76 9.64 -1.98 -5.69
CA LEU A 76 10.02 -3.39 -5.70
C LEU A 76 9.99 -3.93 -7.14
N ARG A 77 10.95 -4.81 -7.47
CA ARG A 77 10.91 -5.57 -8.71
C ARG A 77 10.20 -6.89 -8.49
N ALA A 78 9.40 -7.28 -9.47
CA ALA A 78 8.76 -8.57 -9.46
C ALA A 78 9.82 -9.70 -9.49
N PRO A 79 9.55 -10.85 -8.83
CA PRO A 79 10.54 -11.90 -8.61
C PRO A 79 10.91 -12.68 -9.88
N ASP A 80 9.95 -12.83 -10.80
CA ASP A 80 10.09 -13.72 -11.95
C ASP A 80 10.35 -12.95 -13.24
N LEU A 81 11.13 -13.53 -14.14
CA LEU A 81 11.27 -13.03 -15.51
C LEU A 81 10.08 -13.46 -16.35
N VAL A 82 9.71 -12.62 -17.32
CA VAL A 82 8.77 -13.01 -18.38
C VAL A 82 9.49 -13.97 -19.33
N PRO A 83 8.95 -15.19 -19.56
CA PRO A 83 9.55 -16.14 -20.48
C PRO A 83 9.68 -15.58 -21.89
N PHE A 84 10.73 -16.02 -22.60
CA PHE A 84 10.93 -15.78 -24.04
C PHE A 84 11.12 -14.32 -24.48
N LEU A 85 11.29 -13.37 -23.55
CA LEU A 85 11.66 -11.99 -23.88
C LEU A 85 13.19 -11.79 -23.80
N TYR A 86 13.72 -11.06 -24.78
CA TYR A 86 15.15 -10.70 -24.84
C TYR A 86 15.52 -9.57 -23.87
N GLU A 87 14.53 -8.74 -23.49
CA GLU A 87 14.71 -7.62 -22.58
C GLU A 87 14.49 -8.05 -21.12
N GLN A 88 15.03 -7.28 -20.17
CA GLN A 88 14.79 -7.48 -18.74
C GLN A 88 13.35 -7.11 -18.37
N ALA A 89 12.44 -8.04 -18.62
CA ALA A 89 11.02 -7.93 -18.36
C ALA A 89 10.63 -8.83 -17.19
N PHE A 90 9.98 -8.27 -16.16
CA PHE A 90 9.61 -9.02 -14.95
C PHE A 90 8.10 -9.12 -14.76
N GLN A 91 7.66 -10.16 -14.07
CA GLN A 91 6.26 -10.44 -13.76
C GLN A 91 6.09 -10.86 -12.31
N TRP A 92 4.95 -10.49 -11.73
CA TRP A 92 4.60 -10.86 -10.36
C TRP A 92 3.96 -12.24 -10.27
N TYR A 93 3.33 -12.66 -11.37
CA TYR A 93 2.73 -13.96 -11.55
C TYR A 93 2.71 -14.30 -13.04
N PRO A 94 2.74 -15.59 -13.42
CA PRO A 94 2.68 -16.02 -14.81
C PRO A 94 1.45 -15.44 -15.53
N SER A 95 1.65 -14.71 -16.62
CA SER A 95 0.54 -14.26 -17.49
C SER A 95 0.28 -15.19 -18.66
N PHE A 96 1.30 -15.92 -19.11
CA PHE A 96 1.25 -16.74 -20.30
C PHE A 96 1.59 -18.17 -19.96
N ASP A 97 0.88 -19.11 -20.58
CA ASP A 97 1.24 -20.52 -20.51
C ASP A 97 2.40 -20.86 -21.48
N GLN A 98 2.72 -22.15 -21.62
CA GLN A 98 3.81 -22.59 -22.50
C GLN A 98 3.51 -22.37 -24.00
N LEU A 99 2.25 -22.20 -24.38
CA LEU A 99 1.82 -21.93 -25.75
C LEU A 99 1.72 -20.42 -26.03
N GLY A 100 1.83 -19.59 -24.99
CA GLY A 100 1.70 -18.14 -25.09
C GLY A 100 0.28 -17.63 -24.87
N ASP A 101 -0.65 -18.49 -24.46
CA ASP A 101 -2.04 -18.12 -24.18
C ASP A 101 -2.15 -17.46 -22.80
N LEU A 102 -3.10 -16.53 -22.65
CA LEU A 102 -3.33 -15.81 -21.40
C LEU A 102 -3.89 -16.73 -20.32
N ILE A 103 -3.23 -16.77 -19.17
CA ILE A 103 -3.71 -17.51 -17.99
C ILE A 103 -4.85 -16.72 -17.33
N GLU A 104 -6.05 -17.29 -17.33
CA GLU A 104 -7.23 -16.61 -16.75
C GLU A 104 -7.18 -16.47 -15.22
N ARG A 105 -6.57 -17.45 -14.55
CA ARG A 105 -6.48 -17.52 -13.08
C ARG A 105 -5.03 -17.77 -12.65
N PRO A 106 -4.17 -16.74 -12.72
CA PRO A 106 -2.77 -16.88 -12.38
C PRO A 106 -2.59 -17.08 -10.88
N ASP A 107 -1.46 -17.70 -10.48
CA ASP A 107 -1.09 -17.88 -9.08
C ASP A 107 -0.15 -16.74 -8.61
N PRO A 108 -0.60 -15.81 -7.76
CA PRO A 108 0.22 -14.75 -7.20
C PRO A 108 1.04 -15.16 -5.97
N THR A 109 0.96 -16.42 -5.53
CA THR A 109 1.55 -16.88 -4.26
C THR A 109 3.02 -16.49 -4.06
N PRO A 110 3.93 -16.64 -5.05
CA PRO A 110 5.33 -16.21 -4.90
C PRO A 110 5.46 -14.72 -4.56
N ALA A 111 4.75 -13.86 -5.28
CA ALA A 111 4.74 -12.42 -5.02
C ALA A 111 4.11 -12.07 -3.66
N LEU A 112 3.06 -12.77 -3.25
CA LEU A 112 2.43 -12.55 -1.94
C LEU A 112 3.36 -12.95 -0.79
N ASN A 113 4.11 -14.05 -0.92
CA ASN A 113 5.12 -14.45 0.06
C ASN A 113 6.26 -13.43 0.16
N LEU A 114 6.71 -12.89 -0.98
CA LEU A 114 7.68 -11.79 -1.00
C LEU A 114 7.14 -10.57 -0.26
N LEU A 115 5.93 -10.11 -0.57
CA LEU A 115 5.32 -8.93 0.06
C LEU A 115 5.06 -9.14 1.56
N LYS A 116 4.69 -10.36 1.98
CA LYS A 116 4.59 -10.74 3.39
C LYS A 116 5.92 -10.55 4.12
N ASN A 117 7.03 -11.01 3.53
CA ASN A 117 8.36 -10.85 4.11
C ASN A 117 8.80 -9.39 4.15
N VAL A 118 8.56 -8.63 3.07
CA VAL A 118 8.84 -7.20 3.00
C VAL A 118 8.09 -6.44 4.09
N LEU A 119 6.77 -6.64 4.22
CA LEU A 119 5.96 -5.99 5.25
C LEU A 119 6.40 -6.41 6.66
N GLY A 120 6.78 -7.67 6.87
CA GLY A 120 7.35 -8.14 8.13
C GLY A 120 8.64 -7.41 8.50
N HIS A 121 9.58 -7.30 7.56
CA HIS A 121 10.84 -6.57 7.74
C HIS A 121 10.60 -5.08 8.03
N LEU A 122 9.72 -4.45 7.25
CA LEU A 122 9.43 -3.03 7.37
C LEU A 122 8.78 -2.67 8.72
N THR A 123 7.84 -3.50 9.18
CA THR A 123 7.11 -3.27 10.44
C THR A 123 7.90 -3.70 11.67
N GLY A 124 8.82 -4.66 11.54
CA GLY A 124 9.70 -5.11 12.62
C GLY A 124 10.98 -4.28 12.72
N GLU A 125 11.92 -4.51 11.80
CA GLU A 125 13.29 -4.01 11.90
C GLU A 125 13.43 -2.54 11.45
N CYS A 126 12.65 -2.12 10.44
CA CYS A 126 12.65 -0.73 9.99
C CYS A 126 11.71 0.18 10.81
N GLY A 127 10.88 -0.38 11.69
CA GLY A 127 10.02 0.38 12.61
C GLY A 127 8.95 1.23 11.93
N TRP A 128 8.44 0.80 10.76
CA TRP A 128 7.31 1.43 10.09
C TRP A 128 5.98 0.99 10.73
N PRO A 129 5.16 1.90 11.28
CA PRO A 129 3.81 1.55 11.70
C PRO A 129 2.96 1.11 10.49
N PRO A 130 2.14 0.05 10.58
CA PRO A 130 1.34 -0.42 9.44
C PRO A 130 0.47 0.67 8.80
N HIS A 131 -0.17 1.52 9.62
CA HIS A 131 -1.03 2.63 9.15
C HIS A 131 -0.27 3.78 8.47
N ARG A 132 1.07 3.71 8.40
CA ARG A 132 1.95 4.63 7.65
C ARG A 132 2.55 4.01 6.39
N ILE A 133 2.20 2.75 6.09
CA ILE A 133 2.63 2.06 4.87
C ILE A 133 1.50 2.14 3.85
N HIS A 134 1.80 2.74 2.72
CA HIS A 134 0.91 2.95 1.59
C HIS A 134 1.38 2.12 0.40
N LEU A 135 0.45 1.55 -0.35
CA LEU A 135 0.74 0.75 -1.53
C LEU A 135 0.25 1.47 -2.80
N PHE A 136 1.06 1.41 -3.86
CA PHE A 136 0.69 1.82 -5.20
C PHE A 136 1.03 0.70 -6.18
N GLY A 137 0.10 0.31 -7.04
CA GLY A 137 0.35 -0.74 -8.02
C GLY A 137 -0.34 -0.52 -9.36
N PHE A 138 0.35 -0.88 -10.44
CA PHE A 138 -0.17 -0.85 -11.80
C PHE A 138 -0.38 -2.25 -12.36
N ALA A 139 -1.53 -2.51 -13.01
CA ALA A 139 -1.86 -3.78 -13.65
C ALA A 139 -1.59 -4.99 -12.72
N GLN A 140 -0.62 -5.85 -13.05
CA GLN A 140 -0.21 -6.96 -12.18
C GLN A 140 0.21 -6.48 -10.78
N GLY A 141 1.03 -5.43 -10.70
CA GLY A 141 1.44 -4.85 -9.43
C GLY A 141 0.27 -4.32 -8.61
N GLY A 142 -0.76 -3.77 -9.27
CA GLY A 142 -2.02 -3.37 -8.61
C GLY A 142 -2.78 -4.56 -8.05
N SER A 143 -2.82 -5.66 -8.80
CA SER A 143 -3.43 -6.92 -8.38
C SER A 143 -2.73 -7.47 -7.13
N VAL A 144 -1.40 -7.59 -7.17
CA VAL A 144 -0.59 -8.07 -6.04
C VAL A 144 -0.68 -7.16 -4.83
N ALA A 145 -0.69 -5.84 -5.03
CA ALA A 145 -0.85 -4.89 -3.93
C ALA A 145 -2.19 -5.07 -3.20
N ALA A 146 -3.27 -5.28 -3.95
CA ALA A 146 -4.58 -5.54 -3.38
C ALA A 146 -4.66 -6.88 -2.63
N GLU A 147 -4.17 -7.95 -3.25
CA GLU A 147 -4.11 -9.27 -2.61
C GLU A 147 -3.23 -9.28 -1.35
N ALA A 148 -2.07 -8.63 -1.39
CA ALA A 148 -1.19 -8.50 -0.23
C ALA A 148 -1.82 -7.68 0.90
N CYS A 149 -2.57 -6.62 0.57
CA CYS A 149 -3.32 -5.83 1.55
C CYS A 149 -4.41 -6.68 2.24
N LEU A 150 -5.16 -7.49 1.47
CA LEU A 150 -6.15 -8.40 2.04
C LEU A 150 -5.51 -9.53 2.86
N GLN A 151 -4.36 -10.05 2.42
CA GLN A 151 -3.60 -11.05 3.17
C GLN A 151 -3.10 -10.49 4.52
N TRP A 152 -2.59 -9.26 4.52
CA TRP A 152 -2.23 -8.54 5.75
C TRP A 152 -3.43 -8.40 6.68
N TRP A 153 -4.57 -7.95 6.15
CA TRP A 153 -5.78 -7.76 6.93
C TRP A 153 -6.29 -9.06 7.57
N ARG A 154 -6.31 -10.17 6.82
CA ARG A 154 -6.67 -11.50 7.34
C ARG A 154 -5.79 -11.88 8.53
N ARG A 155 -4.47 -11.71 8.39
CA ARG A 155 -3.51 -11.98 9.47
C ARG A 155 -3.80 -11.14 10.71
N GLU A 156 -4.09 -9.85 10.57
CA GLU A 156 -4.38 -8.98 11.71
C GLU A 156 -5.72 -9.35 12.39
N LEU A 157 -6.74 -9.77 11.63
CA LEU A 157 -7.98 -10.31 12.19
C LEU A 157 -7.74 -11.61 12.98
N GLU A 158 -6.92 -12.51 12.44
CA GLU A 158 -6.53 -13.77 13.11
C GLU A 158 -5.80 -13.48 14.42
N LEU A 159 -4.79 -12.59 14.41
CA LEU A 159 -4.06 -12.19 15.61
C LEU A 159 -4.98 -11.57 16.67
N SER A 160 -5.87 -10.67 16.27
CA SER A 160 -6.85 -10.07 17.19
C SER A 160 -7.85 -11.10 17.75
N SER A 161 -8.23 -12.11 16.96
CA SER A 161 -9.08 -13.21 17.45
C SER A 161 -8.39 -14.08 18.50
N GLN A 162 -7.12 -14.43 18.29
CA GLN A 162 -6.32 -15.22 19.23
C GLN A 162 -6.00 -14.43 20.51
N SER A 163 -5.75 -13.13 20.39
CA SER A 163 -5.45 -12.26 21.52
C SER A 163 -6.64 -12.10 22.47
N ARG A 164 -7.87 -12.02 21.91
CA ARG A 164 -9.11 -12.04 22.69
C ARG A 164 -9.28 -13.32 23.51
N MET A 165 -8.77 -14.46 23.03
CA MET A 165 -8.79 -15.71 23.80
C MET A 165 -7.77 -15.74 24.95
N THR A 166 -6.75 -14.86 24.91
CA THR A 166 -5.66 -14.82 25.90
C THR A 166 -5.73 -13.58 26.82
N ASN A 167 -6.87 -12.87 26.85
CA ASN A 167 -7.09 -11.62 27.60
C ASN A 167 -6.04 -10.52 27.34
N LYS A 168 -5.39 -10.53 26.18
CA LYS A 168 -4.56 -9.41 25.72
C LYS A 168 -5.37 -8.62 24.70
N GLU A 169 -5.62 -7.34 24.94
CA GLU A 169 -6.23 -6.48 23.92
C GLU A 169 -5.18 -6.16 22.85
N THR A 170 -5.41 -6.62 21.62
CA THR A 170 -4.66 -6.18 20.45
C THR A 170 -5.63 -5.65 19.40
N HIS A 171 -5.43 -4.39 19.03
CA HIS A 171 -6.18 -3.74 17.97
C HIS A 171 -5.67 -4.22 16.61
N VAL A 172 -6.60 -4.42 15.67
CA VAL A 172 -6.30 -4.76 14.28
C VAL A 172 -5.64 -3.55 13.62
N ARG A 173 -4.50 -3.74 12.94
CA ARG A 173 -3.74 -2.63 12.36
C ARG A 173 -3.84 -2.64 10.84
N PRO A 174 -4.72 -1.82 10.22
CA PRO A 174 -4.77 -1.70 8.76
C PRO A 174 -3.50 -1.05 8.21
N LEU A 175 -3.30 -1.19 6.90
CA LEU A 175 -2.29 -0.41 6.18
C LEU A 175 -2.81 1.02 5.97
N GLY A 176 -1.92 1.96 5.62
CA GLY A 176 -2.26 3.37 5.48
C GLY A 176 -3.23 3.64 4.33
N SER A 177 -2.90 3.18 3.12
CA SER A 177 -3.80 3.24 1.96
C SER A 177 -3.33 2.34 0.82
N LEU A 178 -4.21 2.11 -0.16
CA LEU A 178 -3.90 1.42 -1.40
C LEU A 178 -4.39 2.23 -2.60
N VAL A 179 -3.53 2.43 -3.60
CA VAL A 179 -3.90 2.96 -4.90
C VAL A 179 -3.60 1.91 -5.95
N ILE A 180 -4.60 1.55 -6.75
CA ILE A 180 -4.42 0.65 -7.88
C ILE A 180 -4.77 1.35 -9.19
N ILE A 181 -3.98 1.09 -10.22
CA ILE A 181 -4.22 1.53 -11.59
C ILE A 181 -4.46 0.30 -12.46
N SER A 182 -5.70 0.11 -12.92
CA SER A 182 -6.11 -0.96 -13.84
C SER A 182 -5.69 -2.39 -13.43
N GLY A 183 -5.52 -2.66 -12.14
CA GLY A 183 -5.23 -4.00 -11.63
C GLY A 183 -6.52 -4.70 -11.16
N PRO A 184 -6.89 -5.87 -11.70
CA PRO A 184 -8.02 -6.63 -11.16
C PRO A 184 -7.68 -7.21 -9.78
N LEU A 185 -8.69 -7.47 -8.96
CA LEU A 185 -8.54 -8.37 -7.83
C LEU A 185 -8.58 -9.82 -8.36
N LEU A 186 -7.62 -10.65 -7.95
CA LEU A 186 -7.47 -12.01 -8.48
C LEU A 186 -8.35 -13.00 -7.72
N SER A 187 -8.58 -12.73 -6.44
CA SER A 187 -9.45 -13.47 -5.55
C SER A 187 -10.81 -12.81 -5.41
N TYR A 188 -11.80 -13.60 -4.97
CA TYR A 188 -13.07 -13.07 -4.52
C TYR A 188 -13.09 -13.04 -2.99
N PRO A 189 -13.10 -11.86 -2.35
CA PRO A 189 -12.98 -11.78 -0.89
C PRO A 189 -14.16 -12.41 -0.16
N THR A 190 -13.84 -13.30 0.79
CA THR A 190 -14.80 -13.93 1.73
C THR A 190 -14.43 -13.56 3.18
N LEU A 191 -14.30 -12.27 3.46
CA LEU A 191 -13.92 -11.76 4.78
C LEU A 191 -15.15 -11.61 5.69
N SER A 192 -15.01 -11.96 6.97
CA SER A 192 -16.04 -11.68 7.98
C SER A 192 -16.15 -10.18 8.30
N LYS A 193 -15.03 -9.45 8.19
CA LYS A 193 -14.95 -8.00 8.31
C LYS A 193 -14.15 -7.44 7.13
N PRO A 194 -14.72 -6.52 6.32
CA PRO A 194 -13.99 -5.87 5.23
C PRO A 194 -12.73 -5.15 5.71
N CYS A 195 -11.72 -5.07 4.86
CA CYS A 195 -10.45 -4.39 5.11
C CYS A 195 -10.67 -2.90 5.33
N GLU A 196 -10.12 -2.37 6.43
CA GLU A 196 -10.25 -0.95 6.80
C GLU A 196 -9.27 -0.03 6.08
N THR A 197 -8.25 -0.60 5.41
CA THR A 197 -7.33 0.17 4.56
C THR A 197 -8.13 0.87 3.46
N PRO A 198 -8.10 2.21 3.36
CA PRO A 198 -8.77 2.93 2.28
C PRO A 198 -8.12 2.62 0.93
N ILE A 199 -8.93 2.37 -0.08
CA ILE A 199 -8.47 2.07 -1.44
C ILE A 199 -9.03 3.05 -2.47
N LEU A 200 -8.17 3.52 -3.38
CA LEU A 200 -8.56 4.16 -4.63
C LEU A 200 -8.34 3.18 -5.79
N VAL A 201 -9.41 2.93 -6.54
CA VAL A 201 -9.41 2.10 -7.75
C VAL A 201 -9.48 3.03 -8.96
N PHE A 202 -8.35 3.25 -9.61
CA PHE A 202 -8.29 3.97 -10.87
C PHE A 202 -8.43 2.96 -12.01
N ARG A 203 -9.45 3.11 -12.85
CA ARG A 203 -9.76 2.15 -13.91
C ARG A 203 -9.90 2.82 -15.28
N ARG A 204 -9.36 2.14 -16.28
CA ARG A 204 -9.62 2.40 -17.70
C ARG A 204 -10.73 1.44 -18.16
N PRO A 205 -11.81 1.91 -18.81
CA PRO A 205 -12.95 1.08 -19.20
C PRO A 205 -12.61 -0.17 -20.03
N ARG A 206 -11.56 -0.10 -20.86
CA ARG A 206 -11.12 -1.23 -21.72
C ARG A 206 -10.30 -2.29 -21.00
N GLU A 207 -9.65 -1.92 -19.91
CA GLU A 207 -8.72 -2.77 -19.17
C GLU A 207 -9.37 -3.42 -17.95
N PHE A 208 -10.55 -2.93 -17.56
CA PHE A 208 -11.23 -3.33 -16.33
C PHE A 208 -12.57 -4.00 -16.65
N LYS A 209 -12.64 -5.33 -16.45
CA LYS A 209 -13.85 -6.12 -16.74
C LYS A 209 -15.04 -5.67 -15.87
N ASN A 210 -16.26 -5.80 -16.42
CA ASN A 210 -17.50 -5.55 -15.69
C ASN A 210 -17.57 -6.44 -14.43
N GLY A 211 -17.95 -5.86 -13.30
CA GLY A 211 -18.09 -6.56 -12.00
C GLY A 211 -16.80 -6.67 -11.17
N ALA A 212 -15.63 -6.33 -11.71
CA ALA A 212 -14.38 -6.36 -10.94
C ALA A 212 -14.39 -5.39 -9.74
N LEU A 213 -15.12 -4.27 -9.84
CA LEU A 213 -15.27 -3.31 -8.74
C LEU A 213 -16.05 -3.90 -7.55
N ASP A 214 -16.98 -4.83 -7.79
CA ASP A 214 -17.77 -5.45 -6.73
C ASP A 214 -16.91 -6.34 -5.85
N ALA A 215 -15.89 -6.98 -6.41
CA ALA A 215 -14.91 -7.74 -5.62
C ALA A 215 -14.14 -6.82 -4.65
N PHE A 216 -13.73 -5.63 -5.11
CA PHE A 216 -13.11 -4.63 -4.24
C PHE A 216 -14.07 -4.13 -3.16
N ARG A 217 -15.33 -3.83 -3.49
CA ARG A 217 -16.35 -3.41 -2.52
C ARG A 217 -16.68 -4.48 -1.48
N LYS A 218 -16.49 -5.76 -1.81
CA LYS A 218 -16.58 -6.85 -0.83
C LYS A 218 -15.34 -6.98 0.05
N GLY A 219 -14.17 -6.71 -0.51
CA GLY A 219 -12.88 -6.82 0.20
C GLY A 219 -12.58 -5.65 1.14
N PHE A 220 -13.02 -4.44 0.80
CA PHE A 220 -12.62 -3.19 1.46
C PHE A 220 -13.83 -2.37 1.89
N SER A 221 -13.75 -1.75 3.07
CA SER A 221 -14.83 -0.91 3.60
C SER A 221 -14.89 0.48 2.96
N ARG A 222 -13.76 0.99 2.45
CA ARG A 222 -13.64 2.34 1.87
C ARG A 222 -13.04 2.25 0.47
N VAL A 223 -13.89 2.30 -0.56
CA VAL A 223 -13.47 2.22 -1.98
C VAL A 223 -13.83 3.51 -2.71
N LYS A 224 -12.81 4.25 -3.20
CA LYS A 224 -12.96 5.40 -4.10
C LYS A 224 -12.75 4.92 -5.54
N ASP A 225 -13.82 4.91 -6.35
CA ASP A 225 -13.77 4.52 -7.77
C ASP A 225 -13.47 5.75 -8.64
N VAL A 226 -12.48 5.64 -9.52
CA VAL A 226 -12.09 6.70 -10.46
C VAL A 226 -11.98 6.09 -11.86
N GLU A 227 -12.93 6.42 -12.72
CA GLU A 227 -12.89 6.05 -14.13
C GLU A 227 -12.30 7.19 -14.97
N ARG A 228 -11.37 6.86 -15.87
CA ARG A 228 -10.85 7.80 -16.89
C ARG A 228 -10.67 7.08 -18.23
N ALA A 229 -10.99 7.77 -19.33
CA ALA A 229 -10.69 7.28 -20.67
C ALA A 229 -9.18 7.24 -20.92
N GLY A 230 -8.72 6.35 -21.81
CA GLY A 230 -7.30 6.15 -22.11
C GLY A 230 -6.83 4.73 -21.79
N GLU A 231 -5.52 4.54 -21.80
CA GLU A 231 -4.87 3.23 -21.61
C GLU A 231 -3.66 3.40 -20.68
N GLY A 232 -3.36 2.36 -19.91
CA GLY A 232 -2.23 2.28 -19.00
C GLY A 232 -2.23 3.35 -17.89
N MET A 233 -1.01 3.66 -17.43
CA MET A 233 -0.74 4.60 -16.35
C MET A 233 -1.28 6.01 -16.61
N PRO A 234 -1.69 6.74 -15.56
CA PRO A 234 -2.02 8.16 -15.66
C PRO A 234 -0.88 8.96 -16.32
N ARG A 235 -1.21 9.73 -17.36
CA ARG A 235 -0.23 10.48 -18.14
C ARG A 235 0.28 11.67 -17.34
N ALA A 236 1.60 11.77 -17.17
CA ALA A 236 2.22 12.87 -16.44
C ALA A 236 1.94 14.26 -17.04
N SER A 237 1.68 14.35 -18.35
CA SER A 237 1.30 15.59 -19.03
C SER A 237 -0.12 16.08 -18.72
N LEU A 238 -0.97 15.22 -18.13
CA LEU A 238 -2.37 15.52 -17.84
C LEU A 238 -2.60 15.50 -16.33
N ARG A 239 -2.55 16.69 -15.72
CA ARG A 239 -2.79 16.86 -14.27
C ARG A 239 -4.12 16.26 -13.82
N GLU A 240 -5.15 16.34 -14.65
CA GLU A 240 -6.50 15.81 -14.36
C GLU A 240 -6.53 14.29 -14.13
N GLU A 241 -5.57 13.53 -14.68
CA GLU A 241 -5.51 12.08 -14.45
C GLU A 241 -4.87 11.76 -13.07
N TRP A 242 -3.91 12.57 -12.62
CA TRP A 242 -3.24 12.40 -11.32
C TRP A 242 -3.95 13.09 -10.15
N GLN A 243 -4.71 14.15 -10.42
CA GLN A 243 -5.44 14.92 -9.42
C GLN A 243 -6.23 14.04 -8.42
N PRO A 244 -7.11 13.11 -8.84
CA PRO A 244 -7.89 12.33 -7.89
C PRO A 244 -7.05 11.42 -7.00
N ILE A 245 -5.86 11.02 -7.46
CA ILE A 245 -4.90 10.20 -6.70
C ILE A 245 -4.20 11.07 -5.64
N LEU A 246 -3.75 12.26 -6.03
CA LEU A 246 -3.11 13.20 -5.11
C LEU A 246 -4.08 13.71 -4.05
N GLU A 247 -5.33 14.00 -4.42
CA GLU A 247 -6.41 14.34 -3.49
C GLU A 247 -6.64 13.21 -2.49
N PHE A 248 -6.74 11.97 -2.97
CA PHE A 248 -6.87 10.81 -2.08
C PHE A 248 -5.71 10.68 -1.10
N TRP A 249 -4.47 10.85 -1.56
CA TRP A 249 -3.32 10.85 -0.65
C TRP A 249 -3.30 12.01 0.34
N SER A 250 -3.79 13.19 -0.05
CA SER A 250 -3.91 14.32 0.88
C SER A 250 -4.86 14.05 2.06
N GLU A 251 -5.83 13.14 1.89
CA GLU A 251 -6.77 12.73 2.93
C GLU A 251 -6.22 11.65 3.88
N VAL A 252 -5.22 10.87 3.46
CA VAL A 252 -4.79 9.63 4.17
C VAL A 252 -3.32 9.60 4.58
N LEU A 253 -2.47 10.44 4.01
CA LEU A 253 -1.07 10.53 4.42
C LEU A 253 -0.95 11.12 5.81
N GLY A 254 -0.06 10.55 6.60
CA GLY A 254 0.33 11.07 7.90
C GLY A 254 1.11 12.37 7.80
N TRP A 255 0.97 13.19 8.82
CA TRP A 255 1.80 14.37 9.01
C TRP A 255 2.37 14.39 10.42
N ARG A 256 3.68 14.59 10.52
CA ARG A 256 4.37 14.89 11.76
C ARG A 256 4.68 16.39 11.81
N PRO A 257 4.11 17.14 12.78
CA PRO A 257 4.50 18.52 12.98
C PRO A 257 6.00 18.67 13.22
N GLY A 258 6.57 19.79 12.74
CA GLY A 258 7.91 20.21 13.13
C GLY A 258 7.97 20.48 14.64
N ASP A 259 9.15 20.37 15.24
CA ASP A 259 9.33 20.73 16.66
C ASP A 259 8.88 22.18 16.87
N GLY A 260 7.86 22.40 17.71
CA GLY A 260 7.36 23.73 18.08
C GLY A 260 5.93 24.10 17.65
N LEU A 261 5.21 23.23 16.92
CA LEU A 261 3.79 23.44 16.60
C LEU A 261 2.90 22.57 17.50
N TYR A 262 2.40 23.15 18.59
CA TYR A 262 1.34 22.55 19.42
C TYR A 262 -0.01 22.86 18.78
N GLU A 263 -0.78 21.83 18.47
CA GLU A 263 -2.16 21.98 18.00
C GLU A 263 -3.05 22.36 19.20
N VAL A 264 -3.57 23.60 19.20
CA VAL A 264 -4.56 24.05 20.19
C VAL A 264 -5.94 23.63 19.68
N THR A 265 -6.41 22.44 20.06
CA THR A 265 -7.81 22.08 19.83
C THR A 265 -8.68 22.75 20.91
N ALA A 266 -9.34 23.84 20.57
CA ALA A 266 -10.39 24.41 21.41
C ALA A 266 -11.64 23.51 21.35
N ARG A 267 -12.00 22.88 22.47
CA ARG A 267 -13.33 22.24 22.61
C ARG A 267 -14.37 23.35 22.78
N THR A 268 -15.19 23.56 21.75
CA THR A 268 -16.48 24.24 21.89
C THR A 268 -17.42 23.33 22.69
N SER A 269 -17.80 23.78 23.88
CA SER A 269 -18.90 23.21 24.66
C SER A 269 -20.23 23.59 24.00
N SER A 270 -21.07 22.59 23.72
CA SER A 270 -22.52 22.73 23.53
C SER A 270 -23.20 21.93 24.61
#